data_AF-A0A0G1KC96-F1
#
_entry.id   AF-A0A0G1KC96-F1
#
_cell.length_a   1.000
_cell.length_b   1.000
_cell.length_c   1.000
_cell.angle_alpha   90.00
_cell.angle_beta   90.00
_cell.angle_gamma   90.00
#
_symmetry.space_group_name_H-M   'P 1'
#
loop_
_entity.id
_entity.type
_entity.pdbx_description
1 polymer ?
#
loop_
_entity_poly.entity_id
_entity_poly.type
_entity_poly.pdbx_seq_one_letter_code
_entity_poly.pdbx_strand_id
1 'polypeptide(L)'
;MDGKFVKVRGYEGKIPLIYGVDYLTHDIPTHRLVLAESYESWLAFFTSLRLLNYPLQGIVCDDNINIRLACLKIYPKAVIQLCQTHYVRNIKNSLNLKENPCYLPFMEDIRMLFKGRRTTTDFGNSAFKLIRKYQKDPLCMAILTDIHKNKDLLLAYTRLPALCKTNNLIECFNSHIQQRVRALKGFKSFKHAASWLNGLLLRRRFLKLTDCKGKFRHLNGKRPIDLSKRENIDLPTFF
;
A
#
# COMPACT_ATOMS: atom_id res chain seq x y z
N MET A 1 0.59 2.39 1.46
CA MET A 1 -0.35 3.52 1.40
C MET A 1 -1.38 3.20 0.34
N ASP A 2 -2.63 3.59 0.57
CA ASP A 2 -3.75 3.24 -0.30
C ASP A 2 -4.94 4.18 -0.04
N GLY A 3 -5.88 4.21 -0.98
CA GLY A 3 -7.13 4.95 -0.90
C GLY A 3 -8.34 4.02 -0.72
N LYS A 4 -9.12 4.26 0.33
CA LYS A 4 -10.39 3.55 0.55
C LYS A 4 -11.58 4.39 0.12
N PHE A 5 -12.29 3.95 -0.93
CA PHE A 5 -13.46 4.65 -1.46
C PHE A 5 -14.71 4.46 -0.60
N VAL A 6 -15.33 5.57 -0.19
CA VAL A 6 -16.56 5.62 0.62
C VAL A 6 -17.67 6.38 -0.10
N LYS A 7 -18.93 5.98 0.12
CA LYS A 7 -20.09 6.65 -0.49
C LYS A 7 -20.53 7.84 0.37
N VAL A 8 -20.62 9.02 -0.22
CA VAL A 8 -21.07 10.25 0.47
C VAL A 8 -22.14 10.91 -0.38
N ARG A 9 -23.27 11.30 0.22
CA ARG A 9 -24.35 12.00 -0.47
C ARG A 9 -23.86 13.35 -0.97
N GLY A 10 -24.30 13.72 -2.18
CA GLY A 10 -23.89 14.96 -2.85
C GLY A 10 -22.70 14.80 -3.81
N TYR A 11 -22.14 13.59 -3.91
CA TYR A 11 -21.11 13.26 -4.89
C TYR A 11 -21.62 12.13 -5.80
N GLU A 12 -21.32 12.24 -7.10
CA GLU A 12 -21.75 11.24 -8.10
C GLU A 12 -21.09 9.87 -7.84
N GLY A 13 -19.82 9.89 -7.42
CA GLY A 13 -19.02 8.71 -7.13
C GLY A 13 -18.71 8.51 -5.65
N LYS A 14 -18.04 7.39 -5.35
CA LYS A 14 -17.38 7.22 -4.06
C LYS A 14 -16.14 8.11 -4.01
N ILE A 15 -15.88 8.70 -2.85
CA ILE A 15 -14.70 9.54 -2.63
C ILE A 15 -13.65 8.80 -1.77
N PRO A 16 -12.35 9.01 -2.00
CA PRO A 16 -11.29 8.28 -1.31
C PRO A 16 -10.96 8.84 0.09
N LEU A 17 -10.82 7.92 1.04
CA LEU A 17 -10.06 8.11 2.28
C LEU A 17 -8.62 7.64 2.02
N ILE A 18 -7.69 8.58 1.88
CA ILE A 18 -6.26 8.27 1.74
C ILE A 18 -5.62 8.11 3.11
N TYR A 19 -4.85 7.03 3.29
CA TYR A 19 -4.12 6.80 4.53
C TYR A 19 -2.92 5.86 4.36
N GLY A 20 -2.08 5.82 5.38
CA GLY A 20 -0.95 4.91 5.49
C GLY A 20 -1.01 4.13 6.79
N VAL A 21 -0.61 2.87 6.75
CA VAL A 21 -0.38 2.05 7.95
C VAL A 21 1.13 1.90 8.10
N ASP A 22 1.65 2.25 9.27
CA ASP A 22 3.04 1.98 9.59
C ASP A 22 3.26 0.47 9.74
N TYR A 23 4.28 -0.04 9.06
CA TYR A 23 4.48 -1.48 8.96
C TYR A 23 4.97 -2.11 10.28
N LEU A 24 5.71 -1.36 11.09
CA LEU A 24 6.34 -1.88 12.30
C LEU A 24 5.40 -1.80 13.51
N THR A 25 4.64 -0.70 13.60
CA THR A 25 3.80 -0.38 14.76
C THR A 25 2.32 -0.65 14.51
N HIS A 26 1.92 -0.85 13.25
CA HIS A 26 0.52 -0.91 12.80
C HIS A 26 -0.29 0.37 13.12
N ASP A 27 0.38 1.50 13.41
CA ASP A 27 -0.28 2.78 13.63
C ASP A 27 -0.71 3.41 12.31
N ILE A 28 -1.63 4.38 12.40
CA ILE A 28 -2.09 5.19 11.28
C ILE A 28 -1.79 6.65 11.64
N PRO A 29 -0.59 7.15 11.33
CA PRO A 29 -0.14 8.46 11.81
C PRO A 29 -1.02 9.60 11.31
N THR A 30 -1.50 9.52 10.07
CA THR A 30 -2.41 10.50 9.49
C THR A 30 -3.32 9.86 8.43
N HIS A 31 -4.39 10.56 8.08
CA HIS A 31 -5.35 10.19 7.05
C HIS A 31 -6.04 11.44 6.52
N ARG A 32 -6.62 11.38 5.31
CA ARG A 32 -7.43 12.46 4.75
C ARG A 32 -8.58 11.90 3.92
N LEU A 33 -9.77 12.45 4.13
CA LEU A 33 -10.88 12.28 3.18
C LEU A 33 -10.71 13.33 2.08
N VAL A 34 -10.62 12.91 0.82
CA VAL A 34 -10.35 13.79 -0.33
C VAL A 34 -11.31 13.46 -1.47
N LEU A 35 -11.39 14.33 -2.47
CA LEU A 35 -12.29 14.13 -3.62
C LEU A 35 -11.72 13.15 -4.65
N ALA A 36 -10.40 13.14 -4.82
CA ALA A 36 -9.69 12.29 -5.76
C ALA A 36 -8.27 11.96 -5.28
N GLU A 37 -7.70 10.87 -5.76
CA GLU A 37 -6.31 10.46 -5.52
C GLU A 37 -5.31 11.23 -6.41
N SER A 38 -5.43 12.55 -6.41
CA SER A 38 -4.57 13.46 -7.17
C SER A 38 -3.22 13.68 -6.48
N TYR A 39 -2.27 14.28 -7.22
CA TYR A 39 -0.99 14.69 -6.67
C TYR A 39 -1.12 15.62 -5.47
N GLU A 40 -2.03 16.60 -5.53
CA GLU A 40 -2.28 17.58 -4.46
C GLU A 40 -2.81 16.92 -3.19
N SER A 41 -3.73 15.96 -3.34
CA SER A 41 -4.26 15.17 -2.23
C SER A 41 -3.15 14.40 -1.50
N TRP A 42 -2.28 13.73 -2.27
CA TRP A 42 -1.14 13.00 -1.72
C TRP A 42 -0.08 13.94 -1.14
N LEU A 43 0.18 15.09 -1.76
CA LEU A 43 1.11 16.09 -1.26
C LEU A 43 0.65 16.61 0.10
N ALA A 44 -0.64 16.95 0.24
CA ALA A 44 -1.22 17.37 1.52
C ALA A 44 -1.12 16.26 2.60
N PHE A 45 -1.26 14.99 2.20
CA PHE A 45 -1.07 13.85 3.09
C PHE A 45 0.39 13.72 3.57
N PHE A 46 1.36 13.79 2.67
CA PHE A 46 2.78 13.71 3.05
C PHE A 46 3.24 14.95 3.84
N THR A 47 2.73 16.14 3.52
CA THR A 47 2.96 17.34 4.33
C THR A 47 2.43 17.16 5.74
N SER A 48 1.23 16.58 5.92
CA SER A 48 0.69 16.24 7.24
C SER A 48 1.62 15.29 8.01
N LEU A 49 2.14 14.24 7.37
CA LEU A 49 3.13 13.35 7.98
C LEU A 49 4.40 14.10 8.41
N ARG A 50 4.88 15.03 7.58
CA ARG A 50 6.08 15.82 7.87
C ARG A 50 5.87 16.75 9.06
N LEU A 51 4.69 17.36 9.18
CA LEU A 51 4.32 18.22 10.31
C LEU A 51 4.21 17.42 11.62
N LEU A 52 3.81 16.16 11.55
CA LEU A 52 3.87 15.22 12.68
C LEU A 52 5.30 14.78 13.01
N ASN A 53 6.30 15.27 12.25
CA ASN A 53 7.69 14.85 12.31
C ASN A 53 7.86 13.33 12.15
N TYR A 54 7.02 12.72 11.32
CA TYR A 54 7.08 11.29 11.07
C TYR A 54 8.33 10.93 10.26
N PRO A 55 9.21 10.04 10.75
CA PRO A 55 10.49 9.71 10.10
C PRO A 55 10.30 8.68 8.99
N LEU A 56 9.60 9.06 7.91
CA LEU A 56 9.31 8.15 6.79
C LEU A 56 10.61 7.73 6.08
N GLN A 57 10.91 6.42 6.11
CA GLN A 57 12.07 5.83 5.45
C GLN A 57 11.74 5.23 4.07
N GLY A 58 10.51 4.73 3.90
CA GLY A 58 10.08 4.15 2.64
C GLY A 58 8.59 3.85 2.63
N ILE A 59 8.05 3.66 1.43
CA ILE A 59 6.63 3.33 1.23
C ILE A 59 6.48 2.13 0.32
N VAL A 60 5.41 1.38 0.57
CA VAL A 60 4.85 0.43 -0.40
C VAL A 60 3.53 0.99 -0.89
N CYS A 61 3.41 1.13 -2.20
CA CYS A 61 2.19 1.59 -2.85
C CYS A 61 1.93 0.79 -4.13
N ASP A 62 0.73 0.93 -4.66
CA ASP A 62 0.40 0.43 -5.99
C ASP A 62 1.08 1.28 -7.06
N ASP A 63 0.80 0.98 -8.33
CA ASP A 63 1.33 1.74 -9.46
C ASP A 63 0.56 3.05 -9.68
N ASN A 64 0.50 3.88 -8.63
CA ASN A 64 -0.01 5.24 -8.70
C ASN A 64 1.16 6.21 -8.64
N ILE A 65 1.42 6.88 -9.77
CA ILE A 65 2.53 7.83 -9.90
C ILE A 65 2.39 9.04 -8.97
N ASN A 66 1.15 9.48 -8.67
CA ASN A 66 0.90 10.64 -7.80
C ASN A 66 1.44 10.39 -6.39
N ILE A 67 1.29 9.18 -5.86
CA ILE A 67 1.81 8.79 -4.54
C ILE A 67 3.35 8.92 -4.54
N ARG A 68 4.00 8.41 -5.59
CA ARG A 68 5.46 8.39 -5.70
C ARG A 68 6.02 9.80 -5.78
N LEU A 69 5.48 10.62 -6.69
CA LEU A 69 5.94 11.99 -6.90
C LEU A 69 5.72 12.85 -5.65
N ALA A 70 4.55 12.75 -5.00
CA ALA A 70 4.25 13.52 -3.80
C ALA A 70 5.11 13.08 -2.61
N CYS A 71 5.37 11.78 -2.47
CA CYS A 71 6.27 11.24 -1.45
C CYS A 71 7.68 11.82 -1.60
N LEU A 72 8.28 11.70 -2.79
CA LEU A 72 9.64 12.16 -3.04
C LEU A 72 9.79 13.67 -2.96
N LYS A 73 8.71 14.44 -3.21
CA LYS A 73 8.71 15.89 -3.01
C LYS A 73 8.89 16.28 -1.53
N ILE A 74 8.25 15.56 -0.61
CA ILE A 74 8.31 15.86 0.84
C ILE A 74 9.41 15.07 1.55
N TYR A 75 9.69 13.85 1.10
CA TYR A 75 10.68 12.92 1.63
C TYR A 75 11.62 12.44 0.51
N PRO A 76 12.59 13.27 0.06
CA PRO A 76 13.45 12.96 -1.08
C PRO A 76 14.31 11.69 -0.89
N LYS A 77 14.62 11.33 0.36
CA LYS A 77 15.40 10.15 0.72
C LYS A 77 14.56 8.88 0.91
N ALA A 78 13.23 8.96 0.76
CA ALA A 78 12.37 7.81 0.98
C ALA A 78 12.53 6.74 -0.12
N VAL A 79 12.59 5.48 0.29
CA VAL A 79 12.64 4.33 -0.62
C VAL A 79 11.23 3.99 -1.10
N ILE A 80 11.02 3.95 -2.42
CA ILE A 80 9.73 3.63 -3.01
C ILE A 80 9.73 2.17 -3.48
N GLN A 81 8.79 1.38 -2.96
CA GLN A 81 8.55 0.00 -3.38
C GLN A 81 7.18 -0.12 -4.05
N LEU A 82 7.15 -0.68 -5.26
CA LEU A 82 5.89 -1.09 -5.88
C LEU A 82 5.38 -2.40 -5.25
N CYS A 83 4.07 -2.46 -4.98
CA CYS A 83 3.46 -3.68 -4.49
C CYS A 83 3.52 -4.78 -5.55
N GLN A 84 4.27 -5.84 -5.25
CA GLN A 84 4.44 -6.97 -6.17
C GLN A 84 3.12 -7.71 -6.43
N THR A 85 2.25 -7.86 -5.43
CA THR A 85 0.95 -8.51 -5.59
C THR A 85 0.09 -7.78 -6.62
N HIS A 86 -0.01 -6.45 -6.49
CA HIS A 86 -0.78 -5.62 -7.41
C HIS A 86 -0.18 -5.62 -8.81
N TYR A 87 1.15 -5.50 -8.90
CA TYR A 87 1.85 -5.53 -10.17
C TYR A 87 1.65 -6.85 -10.93
N VAL A 88 1.81 -8.00 -10.26
CA VAL A 88 1.56 -9.33 -10.84
C VAL A 88 0.08 -9.52 -11.21
N ARG A 89 -0.85 -8.96 -10.42
CA ARG A 89 -2.29 -8.98 -10.74
C ARG A 89 -2.60 -8.17 -12.00
N ASN A 90 -1.96 -7.02 -12.19
CA ASN A 90 -2.14 -6.21 -13.39
C ASN A 90 -1.65 -6.95 -14.65
N ILE A 91 -0.50 -7.62 -14.58
CA ILE A 91 -0.01 -8.50 -15.65
C ILE A 91 -1.01 -9.62 -15.96
N LYS A 92 -1.55 -10.27 -14.91
CA LYS A 92 -2.57 -11.32 -15.08
C LYS A 92 -3.80 -10.79 -15.82
N ASN A 93 -4.24 -9.58 -15.49
CA ASN A 93 -5.40 -8.96 -16.11
C ASN A 93 -5.12 -8.56 -17.57
N SER A 94 -3.94 -8.03 -17.88
CA SER A 94 -3.58 -7.65 -19.25
C SER A 94 -3.46 -8.84 -20.19
N LEU A 95 -3.09 -10.02 -19.68
CA LEU A 95 -3.03 -11.26 -20.45
C LEU A 95 -4.41 -11.91 -20.69
N ASN A 96 -5.44 -11.45 -19.99
CA ASN A 96 -6.80 -12.02 -20.00
C ASN A 96 -6.81 -13.57 -20.07
N LEU A 97 -6.23 -14.21 -19.05
CA LEU A 97 -6.00 -15.67 -19.05
C LEU A 97 -7.26 -16.54 -19.20
N LYS A 98 -8.46 -15.97 -19.04
CA LYS A 98 -9.72 -16.67 -19.31
C LYS A 98 -9.92 -16.90 -20.80
N GLU A 99 -9.55 -15.93 -21.63
CA GLU A 99 -9.65 -15.99 -23.09
C GLU A 99 -8.37 -16.55 -23.71
N ASN A 100 -7.21 -16.31 -23.07
CA ASN A 100 -5.91 -16.72 -23.58
C ASN A 100 -5.18 -17.69 -22.62
N PRO A 101 -5.63 -18.95 -22.50
CA PRO A 101 -5.04 -19.93 -21.59
C PRO A 101 -3.60 -20.32 -21.98
N CYS A 102 -3.17 -20.06 -23.22
CA CYS A 102 -1.80 -20.28 -23.67
C CYS A 102 -0.75 -19.53 -22.84
N TYR A 103 -1.13 -18.42 -22.18
CA TYR A 103 -0.25 -17.64 -21.31
C TYR A 103 -0.16 -18.16 -19.87
N LEU A 104 -0.85 -19.25 -19.52
CA LEU A 104 -0.78 -19.84 -18.18
C LEU A 104 0.66 -20.23 -17.75
N PRO A 105 1.48 -20.88 -18.60
CA PRO A 105 2.87 -21.20 -18.23
C PRO A 105 3.71 -19.94 -18.00
N PHE A 106 3.54 -18.91 -18.84
CA PHE A 106 4.23 -17.63 -18.67
C PHE A 106 3.83 -16.97 -17.35
N MET A 107 2.54 -16.94 -17.03
CA MET A 107 2.05 -16.37 -15.78
C MET A 107 2.61 -17.10 -14.55
N GLU A 108 2.75 -18.43 -14.61
CA GLU A 108 3.32 -19.19 -13.50
C GLU A 108 4.80 -18.89 -13.30
N ASP A 109 5.56 -18.76 -14.39
CA ASP A 109 6.95 -18.32 -14.35
C ASP A 109 7.09 -16.91 -13.74
N ILE A 110 6.19 -15.98 -14.09
CA ILE A 110 6.14 -14.64 -13.47
C ILE A 110 5.84 -14.73 -11.97
N ARG A 111 4.91 -15.59 -11.53
CA ARG A 111 4.65 -15.79 -10.09
C ARG A 111 5.88 -16.33 -9.38
N MET A 112 6.59 -17.27 -9.99
CA MET A 112 7.83 -17.83 -9.45
C MET A 112 8.97 -16.81 -9.38
N LEU A 113 9.02 -15.86 -10.31
CA LEU A 113 9.94 -14.72 -10.25
C LEU A 113 9.72 -13.89 -8.98
N PHE A 114 8.45 -13.65 -8.58
CA PHE A 114 8.09 -12.78 -7.45
C PHE A 114 7.79 -13.50 -6.11
N LYS A 115 7.77 -14.84 -6.07
CA LYS A 115 7.41 -15.63 -4.88
C LYS A 115 8.22 -15.24 -3.63
N GLY A 116 9.55 -15.22 -3.73
CA GLY A 116 10.48 -14.94 -2.63
C GLY A 116 11.05 -13.51 -2.61
N ARG A 117 11.80 -13.18 -1.55
CA ARG A 117 12.77 -12.08 -1.62
C ARG A 117 13.97 -12.57 -2.43
N ARG A 118 14.45 -11.76 -3.37
CA ARG A 118 15.59 -12.07 -4.24
C ARG A 118 16.58 -10.91 -4.17
N THR A 119 17.85 -11.22 -4.38
CA THR A 119 18.84 -10.19 -4.67
C THR A 119 18.62 -9.65 -6.08
N THR A 120 19.14 -8.46 -6.38
CA THR A 120 19.07 -7.89 -7.73
C THR A 120 19.69 -8.83 -8.77
N THR A 121 20.81 -9.48 -8.42
CA THR A 121 21.51 -10.43 -9.29
C THR A 121 20.68 -11.68 -9.56
N ASP A 122 20.12 -12.32 -8.52
CA ASP A 122 19.28 -13.52 -8.68
C ASP A 122 17.99 -13.23 -9.47
N PHE A 123 17.38 -12.06 -9.24
CA PHE A 123 16.24 -11.60 -10.02
C PHE A 123 16.60 -11.41 -11.49
N GLY A 124 17.73 -10.73 -11.77
CA GLY A 124 18.22 -10.51 -13.14
C GLY A 124 18.48 -11.81 -13.89
N ASN A 125 19.16 -12.77 -13.25
CA ASN A 125 19.43 -14.09 -13.81
C ASN A 125 18.14 -14.87 -14.10
N SER A 126 17.17 -14.81 -13.19
CA SER A 126 15.87 -15.47 -13.36
C SER A 126 15.06 -14.82 -14.49
N ALA A 127 14.99 -13.48 -14.54
CA ALA A 127 14.30 -12.76 -15.60
C ALA A 127 14.92 -13.01 -16.98
N PHE A 128 16.26 -13.11 -17.06
CA PHE A 128 16.95 -13.41 -18.31
C PHE A 128 16.61 -14.80 -18.86
N LYS A 129 16.44 -15.80 -18.00
CA LYS A 129 15.95 -17.13 -18.40
C LYS A 129 14.55 -17.05 -19.03
N LEU A 130 13.68 -16.21 -18.48
CA LEU A 130 12.34 -15.99 -19.03
C LEU A 130 12.38 -15.29 -20.39
N ILE A 131 13.26 -14.29 -20.55
CA ILE A 131 13.48 -13.63 -21.84
C ILE A 131 13.87 -14.66 -22.90
N ARG A 132 14.84 -15.54 -22.63
CA ARG A 132 15.23 -16.61 -23.58
C ARG A 132 14.09 -17.56 -23.91
N LYS A 133 13.27 -17.91 -22.91
CA LYS A 133 12.14 -18.83 -23.06
C LYS A 133 11.00 -18.25 -23.92
N TYR A 134 10.70 -16.95 -23.74
CA TYR A 134 9.54 -16.29 -24.34
C TYR A 134 9.88 -15.27 -25.43
N GLN A 135 11.13 -15.23 -25.91
CA GLN A 135 11.62 -14.24 -26.89
C GLN A 135 10.80 -14.14 -28.19
N LYS A 136 10.10 -15.21 -28.58
CA LYS A 136 9.30 -15.25 -29.81
C LYS A 136 7.90 -14.62 -29.64
N ASP A 137 7.45 -14.43 -28.39
CA ASP A 137 6.14 -13.86 -28.11
C ASP A 137 6.27 -12.36 -27.78
N PRO A 138 5.75 -11.46 -28.64
CA PRO A 138 5.91 -10.03 -28.47
C PRO A 138 5.20 -9.49 -27.22
N LEU A 139 4.07 -10.08 -26.81
CA LEU A 139 3.33 -9.66 -25.62
C LEU A 139 4.09 -10.04 -24.34
N CYS A 140 4.63 -11.26 -24.28
CA CYS A 140 5.49 -11.69 -23.17
C CYS A 140 6.74 -10.81 -23.07
N MET A 141 7.35 -10.47 -24.21
CA MET A 141 8.52 -9.58 -24.27
C MET A 141 8.20 -8.16 -23.83
N ALA A 142 7.03 -7.62 -24.16
CA ALA A 142 6.57 -6.32 -23.67
C ALA A 142 6.45 -6.31 -22.14
N ILE A 143 5.86 -7.36 -21.55
CA ILE A 143 5.73 -7.51 -20.10
C ILE A 143 7.10 -7.65 -19.41
N LEU A 144 8.00 -8.47 -19.96
CA LEU A 144 9.36 -8.64 -19.42
C LEU A 144 10.17 -7.33 -19.49
N THR A 145 9.95 -6.55 -20.54
CA THR A 145 10.54 -5.21 -20.69
C THR A 145 10.01 -4.25 -19.63
N ASP A 146 8.70 -4.26 -19.37
CA ASP A 146 8.10 -3.44 -18.31
C ASP A 146 8.62 -3.83 -16.91
N ILE A 147 8.77 -5.14 -16.65
CA ILE A 147 9.40 -5.64 -15.41
C ILE A 147 10.82 -5.10 -15.27
N HIS A 148 11.60 -5.11 -16.36
CA HIS A 148 12.96 -4.57 -16.35
C HIS A 148 12.99 -3.06 -16.07
N LYS A 149 12.10 -2.29 -16.72
CA LYS A 149 11.99 -0.84 -16.50
C LYS A 149 11.64 -0.50 -15.05
N ASN A 150 10.79 -1.29 -14.41
CA ASN A 150 10.34 -1.07 -13.04
C ASN A 150 11.19 -1.79 -11.98
N LYS A 151 12.29 -2.45 -12.35
CA LYS A 151 13.07 -3.33 -11.46
C LYS A 151 13.51 -2.67 -10.16
N ASP A 152 13.93 -1.40 -10.21
CA ASP A 152 14.47 -0.68 -9.03
C ASP A 152 13.37 -0.37 -8.01
N LEU A 153 12.12 -0.24 -8.48
CA LEU A 153 10.95 -0.07 -7.63
C LEU A 153 10.39 -1.42 -7.14
N LEU A 154 10.47 -2.46 -7.98
CA LEU A 154 10.00 -3.81 -7.65
C LEU A 154 10.91 -4.53 -6.64
N LEU A 155 12.19 -4.15 -6.59
CA LEU A 155 13.21 -4.71 -5.72
C LEU A 155 13.69 -3.73 -4.64
N ALA A 156 13.00 -2.61 -4.43
CA ALA A 156 13.43 -1.58 -3.49
C ALA A 156 13.60 -2.08 -2.04
N TYR A 157 12.92 -3.16 -1.65
CA TYR A 157 13.12 -3.86 -0.38
C TYR A 157 14.55 -4.38 -0.14
N THR A 158 15.38 -4.49 -1.18
CA THR A 158 16.80 -4.83 -1.02
C THR A 158 17.61 -3.69 -0.40
N ARG A 159 17.16 -2.44 -0.56
CA ARG A 159 17.78 -1.24 0.02
C ARG A 159 17.34 -0.99 1.45
N LEU A 160 16.14 -1.42 1.82
CA LEU A 160 15.56 -1.23 3.15
C LEU A 160 15.00 -2.57 3.67
N PRO A 161 15.72 -3.31 4.54
CA PRO A 161 15.33 -4.66 4.96
C PRO A 161 13.93 -4.77 5.55
N ALA A 162 13.49 -3.74 6.27
CA ALA A 162 12.16 -3.66 6.90
C ALA A 162 11.01 -3.45 5.90
N LEU A 163 11.29 -3.02 4.67
CA LEU A 163 10.29 -2.71 3.65
C LEU A 163 9.63 -3.99 3.14
N CYS A 164 8.30 -4.08 3.23
CA CYS A 164 7.56 -5.22 2.70
C CYS A 164 7.50 -5.19 1.16
N LYS A 165 7.28 -6.36 0.55
CA LYS A 165 7.10 -6.47 -0.91
C LYS A 165 5.68 -6.15 -1.37
N THR A 166 4.73 -6.14 -0.43
CA THR A 166 3.31 -6.11 -0.71
C THR A 166 2.59 -5.17 0.26
N ASN A 167 1.44 -4.66 -0.17
CA ASN A 167 0.57 -3.80 0.63
C ASN A 167 -0.51 -4.60 1.40
N ASN A 168 -0.34 -5.91 1.60
CA ASN A 168 -1.32 -6.79 2.27
C ASN A 168 -1.79 -6.25 3.63
N LEU A 169 -0.91 -5.57 4.38
CA LEU A 169 -1.29 -4.99 5.66
C LEU A 169 -2.38 -3.93 5.48
N ILE A 170 -2.20 -2.97 4.57
CA ILE A 170 -3.22 -1.94 4.36
C ILE A 170 -4.47 -2.49 3.67
N GLU A 171 -4.35 -3.50 2.80
CA GLU A 171 -5.52 -4.21 2.23
C GLU A 171 -6.38 -4.88 3.31
N CYS A 172 -5.76 -5.50 4.32
CA CYS A 172 -6.46 -6.06 5.46
C CYS A 172 -7.24 -4.96 6.23
N PHE A 173 -6.59 -3.81 6.46
CA PHE A 173 -7.26 -2.67 7.10
C PHE A 173 -8.39 -2.10 6.24
N ASN A 174 -8.22 -2.04 4.92
CA ASN A 174 -9.26 -1.63 3.98
C ASN A 174 -10.50 -2.53 4.08
N SER A 175 -10.31 -3.83 4.30
CA SER A 175 -11.40 -4.78 4.56
C SER A 175 -12.13 -4.45 5.87
N HIS A 176 -11.39 -4.18 6.95
CA HIS A 176 -11.99 -3.78 8.23
C HIS A 176 -12.79 -2.47 8.13
N ILE A 177 -12.27 -1.46 7.40
CA ILE A 177 -12.99 -0.21 7.14
C ILE A 177 -14.24 -0.52 6.31
N GLN A 178 -14.12 -1.33 5.25
CA GLN A 178 -15.24 -1.69 4.38
C GLN A 178 -16.38 -2.36 5.15
N GLN A 179 -16.07 -3.31 6.05
CA GLN A 179 -17.08 -4.00 6.85
C GLN A 179 -17.93 -3.02 7.67
N ARG A 180 -17.29 -2.02 8.27
CA ARG A 180 -17.97 -1.02 9.11
C ARG A 180 -18.72 0.02 8.28
N VAL A 181 -18.14 0.48 7.17
CA VAL A 181 -18.81 1.43 6.26
C VAL A 181 -19.99 0.79 5.53
N ARG A 182 -19.93 -0.52 5.22
CA ARG A 182 -21.02 -1.25 4.55
C ARG A 182 -22.33 -1.17 5.33
N ALA A 183 -22.26 -1.26 6.66
CA ALA A 183 -23.44 -1.16 7.53
C ALA A 183 -24.13 0.21 7.45
N LEU A 184 -23.38 1.28 7.16
CA LEU A 184 -23.90 2.64 7.12
C LEU A 184 -24.65 2.98 5.82
N LYS A 185 -24.47 2.19 4.75
CA LYS A 185 -25.01 2.42 3.39
C LYS A 185 -24.61 3.77 2.73
N GLY A 186 -23.81 4.59 3.41
CA GLY A 186 -23.27 5.86 2.92
C GLY A 186 -23.38 6.97 3.97
N PHE A 187 -22.65 8.06 3.76
CA PHE A 187 -22.67 9.21 4.67
C PHE A 187 -23.58 10.32 4.15
N LYS A 188 -24.25 11.02 5.07
CA LYS A 188 -25.17 12.14 4.76
C LYS A 188 -24.46 13.37 4.18
N SER A 189 -23.22 13.63 4.57
CA SER A 189 -22.42 14.78 4.12
C SER A 189 -20.93 14.48 4.25
N PHE A 190 -20.10 15.28 3.58
CA PHE A 190 -18.64 15.19 3.69
C PHE A 190 -18.16 15.36 5.13
N LYS A 191 -18.68 16.36 5.86
CA LYS A 191 -18.33 16.62 7.27
C LYS A 191 -18.64 15.41 8.15
N HIS A 192 -19.81 14.81 7.98
CA HIS A 192 -20.17 13.60 8.73
C HIS A 192 -19.24 12.43 8.40
N ALA A 193 -18.94 12.20 7.12
CA ALA A 193 -17.98 11.18 6.70
C ALA A 193 -16.60 11.39 7.34
N ALA A 194 -16.08 12.62 7.28
CA ALA A 194 -14.78 12.97 7.84
C ALA A 194 -14.73 12.72 9.36
N SER A 195 -15.73 13.21 10.12
CA SER A 195 -15.78 13.01 11.57
C SER A 195 -15.90 11.53 11.95
N TRP A 196 -16.74 10.77 11.26
CA TRP A 196 -16.93 9.34 11.54
C TRP A 196 -15.67 8.52 11.21
N LEU A 197 -15.04 8.76 10.06
CA LEU A 197 -13.80 8.09 9.67
C LEU A 197 -12.64 8.47 10.59
N ASN A 198 -12.58 9.73 11.05
CA ASN A 198 -11.61 10.15 12.06
C ASN A 198 -11.79 9.36 13.37
N GLY A 199 -13.03 9.29 13.90
CA GLY A 199 -13.33 8.50 15.09
C GLY A 199 -12.99 7.02 14.92
N LEU A 200 -13.25 6.46 13.73
CA LEU A 200 -12.89 5.09 13.40
C LEU A 200 -11.39 4.82 13.49
N LEU A 201 -10.60 5.71 12.89
CA LEU A 201 -9.15 5.58 12.84
C LEU A 201 -8.54 5.87 14.21
N LEU A 202 -9.02 6.88 14.95
CA LEU A 202 -8.62 7.12 16.34
C LEU A 202 -8.86 5.87 17.20
N ARG A 203 -10.06 5.30 17.17
CA ARG A 203 -10.35 4.04 17.87
C ARG A 203 -9.33 2.95 17.51
N ARG A 204 -8.92 2.85 16.25
CA ARG A 204 -7.92 1.85 15.82
C ARG A 204 -6.54 2.09 16.44
N ARG A 205 -6.12 3.35 16.58
CA ARG A 205 -4.83 3.76 17.16
C ARG A 205 -4.78 3.55 18.68
N PHE A 206 -5.91 3.73 19.36
CA PHE A 206 -6.03 3.59 20.82
C PHE A 206 -6.46 2.20 21.29
N LEU A 207 -6.98 1.33 20.41
CA LEU A 207 -7.34 -0.04 20.79
C LEU A 207 -6.11 -0.96 20.79
N LYS A 208 -6.00 -1.77 21.85
CA LYS A 208 -4.96 -2.81 21.95
C LYS A 208 -5.07 -3.80 20.79
N LEU A 209 -3.93 -4.17 20.23
CA LEU A 209 -3.81 -5.25 19.26
C LEU A 209 -3.99 -6.60 19.99
N THR A 210 -4.82 -7.50 19.45
CA THR A 210 -5.11 -8.79 20.11
C THR A 210 -4.87 -10.01 19.22
N ASP A 211 -4.98 -9.87 17.90
CA ASP A 211 -4.87 -10.99 16.93
C ASP A 211 -3.73 -10.80 15.92
N CYS A 212 -2.61 -10.22 16.34
CA CYS A 212 -1.40 -10.17 15.51
C CYS A 212 -0.71 -11.55 15.51
N LYS A 213 -0.35 -12.06 14.32
CA LYS A 213 0.24 -13.39 14.12
C LYS A 213 1.66 -13.32 13.53
N GLY A 214 2.37 -14.45 13.57
CA GLY A 214 3.70 -14.59 13.01
C GLY A 214 4.67 -13.54 13.57
N LYS A 215 5.38 -12.83 12.68
CA LYS A 215 6.36 -11.81 13.09
C LYS A 215 5.76 -10.62 13.84
N PHE A 216 4.46 -10.40 13.79
CA PHE A 216 3.78 -9.29 14.48
C PHE A 216 3.20 -9.68 15.85
N ARG A 217 3.37 -10.93 16.30
CA ARG A 217 2.80 -11.42 17.58
C ARG A 217 3.23 -10.56 18.78
N HIS A 218 4.44 -10.00 18.73
CA HIS A 218 5.00 -9.12 19.76
C HIS A 218 4.25 -7.79 19.93
N LEU A 219 3.37 -7.43 18.99
CA LEU A 219 2.53 -6.24 19.06
C LEU A 219 1.26 -6.45 19.89
N ASN A 220 0.88 -7.70 20.18
CA ASN A 220 -0.32 -7.98 20.97
C ASN A 220 -0.23 -7.40 22.39
N GLY A 221 -1.35 -6.88 22.89
CA GLY A 221 -1.45 -6.17 24.17
C GLY A 221 -1.07 -4.69 24.10
N LYS A 222 -0.46 -4.23 23.01
CA LYS A 222 -0.01 -2.83 22.84
C LYS A 222 -1.00 -2.03 22.00
N ARG A 223 -1.11 -0.72 22.27
CA ARG A 223 -1.85 0.21 21.40
C ARG A 223 -0.90 0.73 20.32
N PRO A 224 -1.30 0.77 19.04
CA PRO A 224 -0.43 1.28 17.97
C PRO A 224 0.15 2.67 18.26
N ILE A 225 -0.63 3.57 18.85
CA ILE A 225 -0.16 4.92 19.19
C ILE A 225 0.95 4.94 20.24
N ASP A 226 0.97 3.98 21.18
CA ASP A 226 2.03 3.92 22.20
C ASP A 226 3.38 3.54 21.58
N LEU A 227 3.36 2.87 20.43
CA LEU A 227 4.54 2.43 19.71
C LEU A 227 5.10 3.49 18.75
N SER A 228 4.24 4.40 18.30
CA SER A 228 4.59 5.43 17.31
C SER A 228 4.72 6.83 17.91
N LYS A 229 4.20 7.05 19.14
CA LYS A 229 4.35 8.33 19.83
C LYS A 229 5.81 8.59 20.15
N ARG A 230 6.15 9.87 20.22
CA ARG A 230 7.45 10.28 20.76
C ARG A 230 7.51 9.94 22.25
N GLU A 231 8.71 9.60 22.70
CA GLU A 231 9.02 9.52 24.11
C GLU A 231 8.65 10.86 24.77
N ASN A 232 8.07 10.80 25.97
CA ASN A 232 7.61 11.96 26.75
C ASN A 232 6.33 12.69 26.27
N ILE A 233 5.51 12.05 25.43
CA ILE A 233 4.13 12.53 25.18
C ILE A 233 3.14 11.74 26.04
N ASP A 234 2.53 12.43 27.00
CA ASP A 234 1.39 11.92 27.76
C ASP A 234 0.12 12.01 26.92
N LEU A 235 -0.47 10.84 26.65
CA LEU A 235 -1.72 10.74 25.92
C LEU A 235 -2.88 10.81 26.92
N PRO A 236 -3.95 11.56 26.62
CA PRO A 236 -5.12 11.61 27.47
C PRO A 236 -5.74 10.21 27.61
N THR A 237 -6.21 9.89 28.81
CA THR A 237 -6.84 8.60 29.14
C THR A 237 -8.19 8.40 28.43
N PHE A 238 -8.78 9.48 27.93
CA PHE A 238 -10.11 9.49 27.32
C PHE A 238 -10.06 9.30 25.80
N PHE A 239 -9.90 8.04 25.36
CA PHE A 239 -10.31 7.55 24.03
C PHE A 239 -10.65 6.06 24.07
#